data_AF-A0A920U6N0-F1
#
_entry.id   AF-A0A920U6N0-F1
#
_cell.length_a   1.000
_cell.length_b   1.000
_cell.length_c   1.000
_cell.angle_alpha   90.00
_cell.angle_beta   90.00
_cell.angle_gamma   90.00
#
_symmetry.space_group_name_H-M   'P 1'
#
loop_
_entity.id
_entity.type
_entity.pdbx_description
1 polymer ?
#
loop_
_entity_poly.entity_id
_entity_poly.type
_entity_poly.pdbx_seq_one_letter_code
_entity_poly.pdbx_strand_id
1 'polypeptide(L)'
;MIFHLTAQHDHLTCWGVKARREGNSAESQKQMGKWMEGNKNVKVLAAYVNNPAHRIFAIIEANDYNDVNTFTNQFKDAGSVTFK
;
A
#
# COMPACT_ATOMS: atom_id res chain seq x y z
N MET A 1 3.99 -16.35 -10.74
CA MET A 1 3.57 -15.29 -11.69
C MET A 1 4.02 -13.94 -11.18
N ILE A 2 4.34 -12.99 -12.06
CA ILE A 2 4.76 -11.63 -11.68
C ILE A 2 3.63 -10.65 -12.00
N PHE A 3 3.33 -9.77 -11.06
CA PHE A 3 2.29 -8.75 -11.18
C PHE A 3 2.85 -7.36 -10.93
N HIS A 4 2.34 -6.39 -11.68
CA HIS A 4 2.55 -4.98 -11.43
C HIS A 4 1.33 -4.42 -10.67
N LEU A 5 1.61 -3.76 -9.55
CA LEU A 5 0.65 -3.16 -8.66
C LEU A 5 0.75 -1.64 -8.74
N THR A 6 -0.38 -0.98 -8.90
CA THR A 6 -0.50 0.48 -8.73
C THR A 6 -1.66 0.77 -7.80
N ALA A 7 -1.41 1.52 -6.75
CA ALA A 7 -2.44 1.99 -5.82
C ALA A 7 -2.31 3.50 -5.65
N GLN A 8 -3.44 4.21 -5.68
CA GLN A 8 -3.48 5.66 -5.49
C GLN A 8 -4.61 6.01 -4.54
N HIS A 9 -4.36 6.96 -3.64
CA HIS A 9 -5.35 7.45 -2.67
C HIS A 9 -5.34 8.98 -2.64
N ASP A 10 -6.39 9.58 -2.07
CA ASP A 10 -6.48 11.02 -1.89
C ASP A 10 -5.58 11.54 -0.75
N HIS A 11 -4.89 12.65 -1.02
CA HIS A 11 -3.93 13.27 -0.12
C HIS A 11 -4.52 13.84 1.19
N LEU A 12 -5.79 14.24 1.20
CA LEU A 12 -6.46 14.82 2.37
C LEU A 12 -6.96 13.76 3.34
N THR A 13 -7.15 12.53 2.83
CA THR A 13 -7.70 11.41 3.59
C THR A 13 -6.69 10.30 3.85
N CYS A 14 -5.42 10.51 3.48
CA CYS A 14 -4.41 9.46 3.61
C CYS A 14 -4.10 9.09 5.07
N TRP A 15 -3.59 7.87 5.26
CA TRP A 15 -3.10 7.39 6.54
C TRP A 15 -2.13 8.36 7.23
N GLY A 16 -1.24 9.01 6.48
CA GLY A 16 -0.32 10.00 7.03
C GLY A 16 -1.04 11.22 7.64
N VAL A 17 -2.12 11.69 7.01
CA VAL A 17 -2.93 12.79 7.55
C VAL A 17 -3.69 12.34 8.80
N LYS A 18 -4.30 11.15 8.75
CA LYS A 18 -4.99 10.56 9.92
C LYS A 18 -4.04 10.40 11.11
N ALA A 19 -2.88 9.78 10.90
CA ALA A 19 -1.89 9.55 11.93
C ALA A 19 -1.32 10.85 12.52
N ARG A 20 -1.19 11.91 11.70
CA ARG A 20 -0.80 13.24 12.20
C ARG A 20 -1.86 13.85 13.11
N ARG A 21 -3.14 13.73 12.75
CA ARG A 21 -4.27 14.22 13.59
C ARG A 21 -4.37 13.47 14.92
N GLU A 22 -4.08 12.18 14.91
CA GLU A 22 -4.14 11.30 16.09
C GLU A 22 -2.82 11.32 16.91
N GLY A 23 -1.81 12.07 16.48
CA GLY A 23 -0.52 12.14 17.18
C GLY A 23 0.33 10.86 17.10
N ASN A 24 0.00 9.93 16.19
CA ASN A 24 0.61 8.60 16.12
C ASN A 24 1.43 8.35 14.84
N SER A 25 2.12 9.39 14.36
CA SER A 25 2.81 9.35 13.06
C SER A 25 3.90 8.27 12.97
N ALA A 26 4.68 8.08 14.05
CA ALA A 26 5.79 7.12 14.03
C ALA A 26 5.33 5.66 13.95
N GLU A 27 4.30 5.28 14.71
CA GLU A 27 3.76 3.92 14.67
C GLU A 27 3.03 3.65 13.37
N SER A 28 2.26 4.63 12.87
CA SER A 28 1.60 4.51 11.57
C SER A 28 2.59 4.26 10.44
N GLN A 29 3.73 4.97 10.40
CA GLN A 29 4.75 4.72 9.38
C GLN A 29 5.35 3.32 9.45
N LYS A 30 5.59 2.79 10.66
CA LYS A 30 6.05 1.40 10.83
C LYS A 30 5.03 0.40 10.30
N GLN A 31 3.75 0.58 10.63
CA GLN A 31 2.70 -0.32 10.17
C GLN A 31 2.50 -0.23 8.65
N MET A 32 2.56 0.98 8.08
CA MET A 32 2.51 1.21 6.64
C MET A 32 3.67 0.57 5.89
N GLY A 33 4.82 0.37 6.54
CA GLY A 33 5.97 -0.26 5.91
C GLY A 33 5.87 -1.78 5.80
N LYS A 34 5.08 -2.44 6.66
CA LYS A 34 5.10 -3.91 6.81
C LYS A 34 4.71 -4.67 5.55
N TRP A 35 3.81 -4.13 4.72
CA TRP A 35 3.40 -4.83 3.50
C TRP A 35 4.58 -5.05 2.54
N MET A 36 5.61 -4.20 2.60
CA MET A 36 6.81 -4.32 1.75
C MET A 36 7.63 -5.58 2.09
N GLU A 37 7.44 -6.18 3.26
CA GLU A 37 8.08 -7.45 3.64
C GLU A 37 7.46 -8.65 2.89
N GLY A 38 6.26 -8.48 2.35
CA GLY A 38 5.48 -9.58 1.75
C GLY A 38 4.90 -10.53 2.79
N ASN A 39 4.56 -11.73 2.36
CA ASN A 39 4.11 -12.82 3.23
C ASN A 39 4.45 -14.18 2.59
N LYS A 40 3.97 -15.28 3.17
CA LYS A 40 4.22 -16.65 2.68
C LYS A 40 3.74 -16.93 1.24
N ASN A 41 2.76 -16.17 0.75
CA ASN A 41 2.13 -16.38 -0.56
C ASN A 41 2.52 -15.31 -1.59
N VAL A 42 2.93 -14.12 -1.12
CA VAL A 42 3.28 -12.96 -1.96
C VAL A 42 4.65 -12.44 -1.59
N LYS A 43 5.57 -12.44 -2.55
CA LYS A 43 6.90 -11.85 -2.42
C LYS A 43 6.91 -10.47 -3.08
N VAL A 44 7.32 -9.44 -2.35
CA VAL A 44 7.53 -8.10 -2.91
C VAL A 44 8.94 -8.04 -3.50
N LEU A 45 9.05 -7.83 -4.81
CA LEU A 45 10.33 -7.74 -5.52
C LEU A 45 10.85 -6.31 -5.56
N ALA A 46 9.94 -5.34 -5.69
CA ALA A 46 10.26 -3.92 -5.66
C ALA A 46 9.04 -3.12 -5.17
N ALA A 47 9.29 -2.06 -4.42
CA ALA A 47 8.29 -1.11 -3.97
C ALA A 47 8.81 0.31 -4.18
N TYR A 48 8.01 1.14 -4.85
CA TYR A 48 8.30 2.54 -5.12
C TYR A 48 7.11 3.39 -4.67
N VAL A 49 7.41 4.52 -4.06
CA VAL A 49 6.41 5.47 -3.59
C VAL A 49 6.61 6.82 -4.27
N ASN A 50 5.54 7.35 -4.84
CA ASN A 50 5.46 8.72 -5.33
C ASN A 50 4.58 9.51 -4.35
N ASN A 51 5.21 10.02 -3.30
CA ASN A 51 4.53 10.75 -2.24
C ASN A 51 3.78 12.01 -2.75
N PRO A 52 4.35 12.85 -3.64
CA PRO A 52 3.63 13.99 -4.19
C PRO A 52 2.33 13.61 -4.93
N ALA A 53 2.31 12.47 -5.61
CA ALA A 53 1.14 11.98 -6.33
C ALA A 53 0.26 11.02 -5.51
N HIS A 54 0.60 10.76 -4.24
CA HIS A 54 -0.08 9.78 -3.38
C HIS A 54 -0.28 8.42 -4.03
N ARG A 55 0.77 7.94 -4.70
CA ARG A 55 0.74 6.72 -5.52
C ARG A 55 1.85 5.76 -5.11
N ILE A 56 1.52 4.48 -5.04
CA ILE A 56 2.41 3.35 -4.78
C ILE A 56 2.52 2.53 -6.06
N PHE A 57 3.74 2.11 -6.40
CA PHE A 57 4.03 1.13 -7.44
C PHE A 57 4.76 -0.05 -6.82
N ALA A 58 4.37 -1.27 -7.14
CA ALA A 58 5.06 -2.45 -6.66
C ALA A 58 5.14 -3.53 -7.74
N ILE A 59 6.24 -4.29 -7.71
CA ILE A 59 6.35 -5.54 -8.46
C ILE A 59 6.30 -6.66 -7.44
N ILE A 60 5.35 -7.57 -7.61
CA ILE A 60 5.16 -8.70 -6.72
C ILE A 60 5.17 -10.02 -7.49
N GLU A 61 5.57 -11.07 -6.80
CA GLU A 61 5.54 -12.44 -7.28
C GLU A 61 4.57 -13.25 -6.40
N ALA A 62 3.66 -13.97 -7.04
CA ALA A 62 2.69 -14.85 -6.37
C ALA A 62 2.34 -16.05 -7.27
N ASN A 63 1.89 -17.14 -6.65
CA ASN A 63 1.50 -18.36 -7.36
C ASN A 63 0.01 -18.41 -7.73
N ASP A 64 -0.84 -17.67 -7.02
CA ASP A 64 -2.27 -17.53 -7.27
C ASP A 64 -2.65 -16.04 -7.33
N TYR A 65 -3.55 -15.68 -8.25
CA TYR A 65 -4.11 -14.33 -8.33
C TYR A 65 -4.96 -13.97 -7.10
N ASN A 66 -5.62 -14.95 -6.46
CA ASN A 66 -6.40 -14.73 -5.25
C ASN A 66 -5.53 -14.24 -4.08
N ASP A 67 -4.27 -14.69 -4.01
CA ASP A 67 -3.30 -14.23 -3.03
C ASP A 67 -2.95 -12.75 -3.25
N VAL A 68 -2.81 -12.33 -4.51
CA VAL A 68 -2.58 -10.92 -4.88
C VAL A 68 -3.76 -10.05 -4.46
N ASN A 69 -4.99 -10.48 -4.74
CA ASN A 69 -6.20 -9.75 -4.36
C ASN A 69 -6.30 -9.61 -2.83
N THR A 70 -6.03 -10.69 -2.10
CA THR A 70 -6.05 -10.68 -0.63
C THR A 70 -4.97 -9.76 -0.06
N PHE A 71 -3.75 -9.82 -0.60
CA PHE A 71 -2.61 -9.00 -0.18
C PHE A 71 -2.85 -7.49 -0.35
N THR A 72 -3.56 -7.11 -1.40
CA THR A 72 -3.77 -5.71 -1.80
C THR A 72 -4.99 -5.06 -1.15
N ASN A 73 -5.89 -5.85 -0.55
CA ASN A 73 -7.12 -5.33 0.08
C ASN A 73 -6.87 -4.26 1.15
N GLN A 74 -5.76 -4.35 1.89
CA GLN A 74 -5.38 -3.37 2.91
C GLN A 74 -5.20 -1.94 2.35
N PHE A 75 -4.92 -1.79 1.05
CA PHE A 75 -4.76 -0.47 0.44
C PHE A 75 -6.08 0.29 0.30
N LYS A 76 -7.23 -0.37 0.47
CA LYS A 76 -8.54 0.29 0.55
C LYS A 76 -8.64 1.21 1.76
N ASP A 77 -7.91 0.88 2.82
CA ASP A 77 -7.92 1.66 4.05
C ASP A 77 -6.96 2.86 3.99
N ALA A 78 -6.03 2.89 3.02
CA ALA A 78 -4.94 3.87 2.91
C ALA A 78 -5.40 5.33 2.71
N GLY A 79 -6.65 5.52 2.32
CA GLY A 79 -7.31 6.79 2.05
C GLY A 79 -8.43 6.58 1.05
N SER A 80 -9.30 7.57 0.87
CA SER A 80 -10.36 7.47 -0.12
C SER A 80 -9.78 7.32 -1.53
N VAL A 81 -10.27 6.32 -2.26
CA VAL A 81 -9.88 6.07 -3.65
C VAL A 81 -10.51 7.16 -4.51
N THR A 82 -9.68 7.95 -5.18
CA THR A 82 -10.16 8.89 -6.19
C THR A 82 -10.21 8.18 -7.53
N PHE A 83 -11.41 7.88 -8.01
CA PHE A 83 -11.61 7.52 -9.42
C PHE A 83 -11.42 8.79 -10.24
N LYS A 84 -10.34 8.85 -11.02
CA LYS A 84 -10.19 9.81 -12.12
C LYS A 84 -10.34 9.06 -13.43
#